data_AF-A0A967GM48-F1
#
_entry.id   AF-A0A967GM48-F1
#
_cell.length_a   1.000
_cell.length_b   1.000
_cell.length_c   1.000
_cell.angle_alpha   90.00
_cell.angle_beta   90.00
_cell.angle_gamma   90.00
#
_symmetry.space_group_name_H-M   'P 1'
#
loop_
_entity.id
_entity.type
_entity.pdbx_description
1 polymer ?
#
loop_
_entity_poly.entity_id
_entity_poly.type
_entity_poly.pdbx_seq_one_letter_code
_entity_poly.pdbx_strand_id
1 'polypeptide(L)' 'HNSGTVAVDLGDHYLTNDAGDRTRWQFPEFTFLPAGGTIIVFASNKDRGMGELHTNFRLSKEAGGYLGLIDPDGR' A
#
# COMPACT_ATOMS: atom_id res chain seq x y z
N HIS A 1 6.02 -6.58 -4.18
CA HIS A 1 6.99 -6.96 -5.23
C HIS A 1 6.21 -7.32 -6.47
N ASN A 2 6.62 -6.82 -7.64
CA ASN A 2 6.00 -7.17 -8.90
C ASN A 2 6.82 -8.29 -9.55
N SER A 3 6.32 -9.52 -9.50
CA SER A 3 6.96 -10.68 -10.14
C SER A 3 6.61 -10.83 -11.63
N GLY A 4 5.79 -9.93 -12.17
CA GLY A 4 5.42 -9.89 -13.57
C GLY A 4 6.52 -9.31 -14.47
N THR A 5 6.26 -9.33 -15.77
CA THR A 5 7.17 -8.84 -16.81
C THR A 5 6.86 -7.42 -17.28
N VAL A 6 5.78 -6.82 -16.77
CA VAL A 6 5.33 -5.46 -17.08
C VAL A 6 5.21 -4.62 -15.81
N ALA A 7 5.38 -3.30 -15.93
CA ALA A 7 5.11 -2.40 -14.82
C ALA A 7 3.61 -2.42 -14.45
N VAL A 8 3.32 -2.25 -13.17
CA VAL A 8 1.96 -2.17 -12.62
C VAL A 8 1.76 -0.77 -12.06
N ASP A 9 0.63 -0.15 -12.37
CA ASP A 9 0.21 1.08 -11.71
C ASP A 9 -0.54 0.73 -10.41
N LEU A 10 -0.01 1.19 -9.28
CA LEU A 10 -0.63 1.05 -7.97
C LEU A 10 -1.46 2.28 -7.61
N GLY A 11 -1.58 3.27 -8.49
CA GLY A 11 -2.53 4.37 -8.32
C GLY A 11 -3.91 3.84 -7.94
N ASP A 12 -4.56 4.51 -7.01
CA ASP A 12 -5.89 4.20 -6.50
C ASP A 12 -6.07 2.83 -5.81
N HIS A 13 -5.00 2.07 -5.64
CA HIS A 13 -5.03 0.90 -4.76
C HIS A 13 -4.98 1.37 -3.30
N TYR A 14 -5.30 0.46 -2.38
CA TYR A 14 -5.29 0.76 -0.95
C TYR A 14 -4.38 -0.18 -0.16
N LEU A 15 -3.72 0.35 0.88
CA LEU A 15 -3.19 -0.45 1.98
C LEU A 15 -4.09 -0.30 3.19
N THR A 16 -4.31 -1.41 3.88
CA THR A 16 -5.01 -1.42 5.17
C THR A 16 -4.42 -2.44 6.12
N ASN A 17 -4.44 -2.12 7.41
CA ASN A 17 -4.19 -3.07 8.48
C ASN A 17 -5.47 -3.44 9.26
N ASP A 18 -6.64 -3.13 8.72
CA ASP A 18 -7.95 -3.41 9.29
C ASP A 18 -8.86 -4.06 8.22
N ALA A 19 -9.26 -5.31 8.44
CA ALA A 19 -10.12 -6.03 7.50
C ALA A 19 -11.54 -5.45 7.40
N GLY A 20 -11.97 -4.65 8.38
CA GLY A 20 -13.23 -3.92 8.37
C GLY A 20 -13.18 -2.58 7.61
N ASP A 21 -11.98 -2.06 7.34
CA ASP A 21 -11.74 -0.82 6.60
C ASP A 21 -10.74 -1.06 5.47
N ARG A 22 -11.24 -1.48 4.31
CA ARG A 22 -10.42 -1.87 3.16
C ARG A 22 -9.76 -0.70 2.44
N THR A 23 -10.32 0.51 2.56
CA THR A 23 -9.87 1.71 1.82
C THR A 23 -9.07 2.67 2.69
N ARG A 24 -8.40 2.15 3.72
CA ARG A 24 -7.81 2.94 4.81
C ARG A 24 -6.74 3.94 4.36
N TRP A 25 -5.82 3.53 3.50
CA TRP A 25 -4.80 4.41 2.93
C TRP A 25 -4.66 4.17 1.44
N GLN A 26 -4.97 5.17 0.62
CA GLN A 26 -4.85 5.11 -0.83
C GLN A 26 -3.41 5.39 -1.26
N PHE A 27 -2.90 4.62 -2.21
CA PHE A 27 -1.66 4.97 -2.89
C PHE A 27 -1.82 6.29 -3.65
N PRO A 28 -0.79 7.14 -3.69
CA PRO A 28 -0.80 8.32 -4.55
C PRO A 28 -1.04 7.94 -6.01
N GLU A 29 -1.73 8.80 -6.75
CA GLU A 29 -1.85 8.67 -8.20
C GLU A 29 -0.46 8.53 -8.85
N PHE A 30 -0.40 7.78 -9.95
CA PHE A 30 0.83 7.56 -10.72
C PHE A 30 1.95 6.83 -9.94
N THR A 31 1.59 5.95 -9.01
CA THR A 31 2.56 5.10 -8.30
C THR A 31 2.89 3.85 -9.13
N PHE A 32 3.92 3.94 -9.96
CA PHE A 32 4.33 2.81 -10.81
C PHE A 32 5.32 1.87 -10.13
N LEU A 33 4.99 0.58 -10.11
CA LEU A 33 5.86 -0.50 -9.67
C LEU A 33 6.47 -1.23 -10.89
N PRO A 34 7.78 -1.04 -11.19
CA PRO A 34 8.42 -1.68 -12.33
C PRO A 34 8.36 -3.22 -12.27
N ALA A 35 8.50 -3.87 -13.43
CA ALA A 35 8.67 -5.32 -13.51
C ALA A 35 9.89 -5.77 -12.69
N GLY A 36 9.73 -6.80 -11.86
CA GLY A 36 10.75 -7.24 -10.89
C GLY A 36 10.99 -6.26 -9.74
N GLY A 37 10.29 -5.13 -9.70
CA GLY A 37 10.51 -4.06 -8.74
C GLY A 37 9.89 -4.28 -7.37
N THR A 38 10.31 -3.44 -6.42
CA THR A 38 9.72 -3.34 -5.09
C THR A 38 9.60 -1.87 -4.71
N ILE A 39 8.47 -1.49 -4.12
CA ILE A 39 8.26 -0.19 -3.47
C ILE A 39 8.28 -0.40 -1.96
N ILE A 40 8.86 0.55 -1.23
CA ILE A 40 8.88 0.58 0.23
C ILE A 40 7.81 1.57 0.69
N VAL A 41 6.90 1.10 1.55
CA VAL A 41 5.91 1.92 2.23
C VAL A 41 6.10 1.80 3.74
N PHE A 42 6.19 2.94 4.41
CA PHE A 42 6.39 3.03 5.85
C PHE A 42 5.05 3.15 6.59
N ALA A 43 4.72 2.15 7.41
CA ALA A 43 3.54 2.19 8.27
C ALA A 43 3.78 3.06 9.52
N SER A 44 3.95 4.37 9.34
CA SER A 44 4.38 5.27 10.41
C SER A 44 3.30 6.21 10.95
N ASN A 45 2.12 6.25 10.32
CA ASN A 45 1.08 7.26 10.58
C ASN A 45 1.59 8.70 10.36
N LYS A 46 2.37 8.91 9.29
CA LYS A 46 2.79 10.26 8.88
C LYS A 46 1.96 10.80 7.71
N ASP A 47 1.23 9.91 7.03
CA ASP A 47 0.37 10.23 5.89
C ASP A 47 1.04 11.10 4.83
N ARG A 48 2.07 10.53 4.17
CA ARG A 48 2.88 11.24 3.17
C ARG A 48 2.92 10.44 1.87
N GLY A 49 2.42 11.04 0.80
CA GLY A 49 2.39 10.46 -0.54
C GLY A 49 3.50 10.93 -1.50
N MET A 50 4.37 11.85 -1.07
CA MET A 50 5.49 12.35 -1.89
C MET A 50 6.83 11.99 -1.27
N GLY A 51 7.77 11.49 -2.09
CA GLY A 51 9.05 10.98 -1.63
C GLY A 51 8.90 9.59 -1.03
N GLU A 52 9.35 9.37 0.22
CA GLU A 52 9.04 8.11 0.91
C GLU A 52 7.53 8.06 1.21
N LEU A 53 6.92 6.93 0.88
CA LEU A 53 5.50 6.69 1.12
C LEU A 53 5.28 6.34 2.59
N HIS A 54 4.39 7.06 3.25
CA HIS A 54 3.99 6.78 4.62
C HIS A 54 2.47 6.64 4.73
N THR A 55 2.00 5.54 5.31
CA THR A 55 0.57 5.35 5.57
C THR A 55 0.07 6.28 6.68
N ASN A 56 -1.26 6.39 6.78
CA ASN A 56 -1.99 7.04 7.88
C ASN A 56 -2.24 6.08 9.08
N PHE A 57 -1.52 4.96 9.13
CA PHE A 57 -1.63 3.99 10.22
C PHE A 57 -0.26 3.44 10.63
N ARG A 58 -0.23 2.72 11.75
CA ARG A 58 0.95 1.97 12.19
C ARG A 58 0.61 0.50 12.24
N LEU A 59 1.59 -0.34 11.91
CA LEU A 59 1.46 -1.76 12.21
C LEU A 59 1.54 -1.97 13.71
N SER A 60 0.64 -2.82 14.20
CA SER A 60 0.67 -3.32 15.57
C SER A 60 1.95 -4.15 15.79
N LYS A 61 2.45 -4.15 17.03
CA LYS A 61 3.59 -5.01 17.42
C LYS A 61 3.13 -6.41 17.83
N GLU A 62 1.83 -6.62 17.93
CA GLU A 62 1.22 -7.87 18.35
C GLU A 62 1.20 -8.87 17.17
N ALA A 63 1.40 -10.15 17.48
CA ALA A 63 1.31 -11.20 16.47
C ALA A 63 -0.14 -11.35 15.97
N GLY A 64 -0.30 -11.68 14.68
CA GLY A 64 -1.61 -11.87 14.06
C GLY A 64 -2.23 -10.61 13.45
N GLY A 65 -1.47 -9.52 13.32
CA GLY A 65 -1.90 -8.33 12.60
C GLY A 65 -2.26 -8.63 11.13
N TYR A 66 -3.26 -7.91 10.62
CA TYR A 66 -3.65 -7.96 9.21
C TYR A 66 -2.90 -6.88 8.42
N LEU A 67 -2.56 -7.18 7.17
CA LEU A 67 -2.11 -6.21 6.18
C LEU A 67 -2.64 -6.66 4.81
N GLY A 68 -3.46 -5.83 4.19
CA GLY A 68 -4.03 -6.04 2.87
C GLY A 68 -3.54 -4.97 1.88
N LEU A 69 -3.28 -5.41 0.65
CA LEU A 69 -3.25 -4.57 -0.54
C LEU A 69 -4.56 -4.84 -1.28
N ILE A 70 -5.35 -3.79 -1.51
CA ILE A 70 -6.70 -3.87 -2.05
C ILE A 70 -6.70 -3.19 -3.41
N ASP A 71 -7.33 -3.83 -4.39
CA ASP A 71 -7.48 -3.27 -5.74
C ASP A 71 -8.40 -2.04 -5.72
N PRO A 72 -8.34 -1.15 -6.74
CA PRO A 72 -9.19 0.04 -6.80
C PRO A 72 -10.71 -0.29 -6.80
N ASP A 73 -11.08 -1.51 -7.19
CA ASP A 73 -12.48 -1.99 -7.16
C ASP A 73 -12.90 -2.54 -5.77
N GLY A 74 -12.02 -2.50 -4.78
CA GLY A 74 -12.28 -2.91 -3.40
C GLY A 74 -12.16 -4.41 -3.12
N ARG A 75 -11.59 -5.18 -4.06
CA ARG A 75 -11.39 -6.63 -3.94
C ARG A 75 -10.10 -7.03 -3.23
#